data_AF-A0A914ND55-F1
#
_entry.id   AF-A0A914ND55-F1
#
_cell.length_a   1.000
_cell.length_b   1.000
_cell.length_c   1.000
_cell.angle_alpha   90.00
_cell.angle_beta   90.00
_cell.angle_gamma   90.00
#
_symmetry.space_group_name_H-M   'P 1'
#
loop_
_entity.id
_entity.type
_entity.pdbx_description
1 polymer ?
#
loop_
_entity_poly.entity_id
_entity_poly.type
_entity_poly.pdbx_seq_one_letter_code
_entity_poly.pdbx_strand_id
1 'polypeptide(L)'
;MMVNIFFNAGWGLIYGHQPTSGSKMFYYSNWDLSQIGMAIAVGVLTDNRTMFNEAIRVYKSDWYWGASSQFIYYLHPGYFGQTQEAGRDQGHNTLSIGLGGILCEMAWNQHVDLYGWDNNRFLAGAEYTAKVNYNFNGSGFADVPYITYANYYGNAVVQTMLGPGKGNNRPIWSLIYNHYENRMGISAPWSKKYAIAMRPEIGSGNIDAGNGGSYDILGFGTLLYQQDTISESCYPEGLTARVNGTKVELNWWGSVYAINYSIQRSTTVNGRFKTIKKKIGTQILTYTDSPGKGTFYYRVLTNGSTCAASNIAKAFIGTKLCFSLSFNNESNGSLPIDLSENKFSIKLFNGASVGVGIKGKQTALSLNGNMQYAELENNLLSELSDYSIATWLFCNGEVPKNARLFDFGAGQGRYIAFSMQINNGNWHFKSTVGGEFAETGIMGKGSLDCVNKWIHLAVTQLGENLTLYLNGTVAGQTNNPMPPFRIGNTTNNWLGRSQFYIPFNYPYFRGLIDGFKIYQGALNQKQIHELM
;
A
#
# COMPACT_ATOMS: atom_id res chain seq x y z
N MET A 1 9.72 34.22 13.00
CA MET A 1 10.56 33.78 11.87
C MET A 1 10.24 32.35 11.45
N MET A 2 10.39 31.35 12.32
CA MET A 2 10.18 29.94 11.98
C MET A 2 8.79 29.63 11.42
N VAL A 3 7.73 30.12 12.05
CA VAL A 3 6.35 29.94 11.54
C VAL A 3 6.09 30.83 10.32
N ASN A 4 6.25 32.15 10.49
CA ASN A 4 5.81 33.12 9.48
C ASN A 4 6.57 33.08 8.15
N ILE A 5 7.82 32.57 8.14
CA ILE A 5 8.66 32.50 6.95
C ILE A 5 8.87 31.06 6.53
N PHE A 6 9.57 30.25 7.35
CA PHE A 6 9.99 28.91 6.95
C PHE A 6 8.82 27.95 6.81
N PHE A 7 7.95 27.86 7.82
CA PHE A 7 6.77 26.99 7.75
C PHE A 7 5.81 27.45 6.65
N ASN A 8 5.46 28.73 6.59
CA ASN A 8 4.53 29.22 5.56
C ASN A 8 5.04 28.97 4.13
N ALA A 9 6.33 29.21 3.86
CA ALA A 9 6.91 28.97 2.55
C ALA A 9 6.98 27.47 2.22
N GLY A 10 7.48 26.66 3.16
CA GLY A 10 7.69 25.23 2.96
C GLY A 10 6.38 24.42 2.94
N TRP A 11 5.47 24.71 3.86
CA TRP A 11 4.19 24.02 3.96
C TRP A 11 3.22 24.38 2.83
N GLY A 12 3.33 25.59 2.27
CA GLY A 12 2.63 25.98 1.04
C GLY A 12 2.97 25.07 -0.15
N LEU A 13 4.20 24.56 -0.21
CA LEU A 13 4.62 23.59 -1.23
C LEU A 13 3.87 22.27 -1.08
N ILE A 14 3.70 21.72 0.13
CA ILE A 14 2.97 20.46 0.33
C ILE A 14 1.53 20.52 -0.20
N TYR A 15 0.81 21.63 0.03
CA TYR A 15 -0.53 21.79 -0.52
C TYR A 15 -0.51 22.04 -2.04
N GLY A 16 0.53 22.68 -2.57
CA GLY A 16 0.77 22.83 -4.01
C GLY A 16 1.23 21.54 -4.72
N HIS A 17 1.82 20.59 -3.98
CA HIS A 17 2.29 19.29 -4.48
C HIS A 17 1.19 18.24 -4.56
N GLN A 18 -0.04 18.58 -4.15
CA GLN A 18 -1.19 17.72 -4.35
C GLN A 18 -1.42 17.50 -5.86
N PRO A 19 -1.67 16.26 -6.32
CA PRO A 19 -1.97 15.96 -7.73
C PRO A 19 -3.07 16.83 -8.36
N THR A 20 -3.93 17.43 -7.53
CA THR A 20 -5.09 18.26 -7.87
C THR A 20 -4.79 19.75 -8.06
N SER A 21 -3.56 20.22 -7.81
CA SER A 21 -3.22 21.65 -7.90
C SER A 21 -3.06 22.19 -9.33
N GLY A 22 -3.19 21.33 -10.34
CA GLY A 22 -2.95 21.70 -11.75
C GLY A 22 -1.48 22.04 -12.06
N SER A 23 -0.56 21.86 -11.11
CA SER A 23 0.87 22.08 -11.34
C SER A 23 1.41 21.02 -12.29
N LYS A 24 1.93 21.42 -13.45
CA LYS A 24 2.63 20.52 -14.40
C LYS A 24 4.02 20.04 -13.90
N MET A 25 4.31 20.16 -12.60
CA MET A 25 5.59 19.81 -11.99
C MET A 25 5.47 18.53 -11.19
N PHE A 26 6.44 17.64 -11.38
CA PHE A 26 6.56 16.40 -10.62
C PHE A 26 7.43 16.61 -9.38
N TYR A 27 6.93 16.15 -8.24
CA TYR A 27 7.59 16.27 -6.95
C TYR A 27 8.00 14.88 -6.46
N TYR A 28 9.27 14.75 -6.05
CA TYR A 28 9.79 13.51 -5.49
C TYR A 28 9.62 13.49 -3.96
N SER A 29 9.66 12.28 -3.40
CA SER A 29 9.47 12.03 -1.96
C SER A 29 10.43 12.85 -1.10
N ASN A 30 11.69 13.04 -1.51
CA ASN A 30 12.64 13.86 -0.75
C ASN A 30 12.19 15.33 -0.58
N TRP A 31 11.45 15.90 -1.55
CA TRP A 31 10.98 17.28 -1.46
C TRP A 31 9.93 17.39 -0.36
N ASP A 32 8.94 16.50 -0.35
CA ASP A 32 7.91 16.45 0.70
C ASP A 32 8.49 16.04 2.06
N LEU A 33 9.37 15.04 2.12
CA LEU A 33 10.00 14.59 3.36
C LEU A 33 10.77 15.73 4.04
N SER A 34 11.44 16.59 3.26
CA SER A 34 12.13 17.77 3.80
C SER A 34 11.14 18.78 4.43
N GLN A 35 9.97 18.97 3.82
CA GLN A 35 8.93 19.87 4.34
C GLN A 35 8.22 19.29 5.56
N ILE A 36 7.96 17.98 5.58
CA ILE A 36 7.40 17.27 6.73
C ILE A 36 8.38 17.37 7.92
N GLY A 37 9.66 17.08 7.69
CA GLY A 37 10.70 17.20 8.71
C GLY A 37 10.81 18.63 9.25
N MET A 38 10.80 19.64 8.38
CA MET A 38 10.77 21.05 8.77
C MET A 38 9.56 21.37 9.65
N ALA A 39 8.36 20.92 9.29
CA ALA A 39 7.14 21.21 10.04
C ALA A 39 7.13 20.55 11.42
N ILE A 40 7.66 19.34 11.53
CA ILE A 40 7.89 18.68 12.82
C ILE A 40 8.87 19.50 13.66
N ALA A 41 10.02 19.89 13.10
CA ALA A 41 11.04 20.65 13.82
C ALA A 41 10.52 22.01 14.29
N VAL A 42 9.81 22.75 13.43
CA VAL A 42 9.20 24.05 13.79
C VAL A 42 8.09 23.83 14.82
N GLY A 43 7.27 22.80 14.67
CA GLY A 43 6.23 22.41 15.63
C GLY A 43 6.78 22.19 17.03
N VAL A 44 7.86 21.43 17.15
CA VAL A 44 8.56 21.19 18.42
C VAL A 44 9.18 22.49 18.95
N LEU A 45 9.92 23.24 18.13
CA LEU A 45 10.63 24.45 18.56
C LEU A 45 9.67 25.55 19.06
N THR A 46 8.45 25.61 18.52
CA THR A 46 7.46 26.65 18.87
C THR A 46 6.31 26.14 19.73
N ASP A 47 6.43 24.94 20.31
CA ASP A 47 5.38 24.30 21.13
C ASP A 47 3.99 24.26 20.44
N ASN A 48 3.97 24.11 19.11
CA ASN A 48 2.73 24.14 18.33
C ASN A 48 2.31 22.72 17.94
N ARG A 49 1.47 22.14 18.81
CA ARG A 49 0.98 20.76 18.67
C ARG A 49 0.12 20.55 17.42
N THR A 50 -0.65 21.55 16.99
CA THR A 50 -1.51 21.46 15.80
C THR A 50 -0.68 21.25 14.54
N MET A 51 0.37 22.06 14.36
CA MET A 51 1.30 21.94 13.23
C MET A 51 2.08 20.61 13.27
N PHE A 52 2.57 20.22 14.45
CA PHE A 52 3.22 18.92 14.61
C PHE A 52 2.28 17.77 14.20
N ASN A 53 1.05 17.74 14.74
CA ASN A 53 0.07 16.71 14.44
C ASN A 53 -0.32 16.68 12.95
N GLU A 54 -0.40 17.85 12.30
CA GLU A 54 -0.67 17.94 10.87
C GLU A 54 0.47 17.34 10.04
N ALA A 55 1.73 17.57 10.41
CA ALA A 55 2.88 16.93 9.77
C ALA A 55 2.89 15.41 9.96
N ILE A 56 2.55 14.92 11.16
CA ILE A 56 2.36 13.49 11.42
C ILE A 56 1.22 12.92 10.56
N ARG A 57 0.09 13.64 10.45
CA ARG A 57 -1.06 13.23 9.61
C ARG A 57 -0.66 13.12 8.14
N VAL A 58 0.11 14.08 7.62
CA VAL A 58 0.63 14.06 6.24
C VAL A 58 1.52 12.83 6.02
N TYR A 59 2.49 12.57 6.90
CA TYR A 59 3.38 11.41 6.78
C TYR A 59 2.62 10.08 6.82
N LYS A 60 1.58 9.99 7.67
CA LYS A 60 0.74 8.80 7.85
C LYS A 60 -0.38 8.66 6.82
N SER A 61 -0.56 9.63 5.92
CA SER A 61 -1.57 9.56 4.88
C SER A 61 -1.09 8.77 3.66
N ASP A 62 -1.93 8.66 2.64
CA ASP A 62 -1.61 7.95 1.40
C ASP A 62 -1.52 8.87 0.17
N TRP A 63 -1.61 10.18 0.39
CA TRP A 63 -1.82 11.18 -0.67
C TRP A 63 -0.58 11.97 -1.06
N TYR A 64 0.28 12.28 -0.11
CA TYR A 64 1.47 13.13 -0.33
C TYR A 64 2.68 12.28 -0.73
N TRP A 65 3.56 12.80 -1.58
CA TRP A 65 4.71 12.05 -2.11
C TRP A 65 5.71 11.66 -1.02
N GLY A 66 5.79 12.46 0.04
CA GLY A 66 6.60 12.17 1.24
C GLY A 66 5.87 11.36 2.29
N ALA A 67 4.62 10.98 2.07
CA ALA A 67 3.92 10.08 2.98
C ALA A 67 4.54 8.69 2.93
N SER A 68 4.54 7.96 4.06
CA SER A 68 5.28 6.70 4.19
C SER A 68 4.94 5.68 3.10
N SER A 69 3.66 5.60 2.72
CA SER A 69 3.20 4.67 1.70
C SER A 69 3.60 5.09 0.29
N GLN A 70 3.76 6.38 -0.01
CA GLN A 70 4.22 6.88 -1.31
C GLN A 70 5.74 6.91 -1.44
N PHE A 71 6.43 7.25 -0.35
CA PHE A 71 7.87 7.23 -0.27
C PHE A 71 8.42 5.81 -0.49
N ILE A 72 7.95 4.82 0.29
CA ILE A 72 8.26 3.40 0.07
C ILE A 72 7.08 2.79 -0.68
N TYR A 73 6.99 3.02 -1.99
CA TYR A 73 5.76 2.76 -2.73
C TYR A 73 5.43 1.27 -2.90
N TYR A 74 6.44 0.40 -2.95
CA TYR A 74 6.27 -1.04 -3.17
C TYR A 74 7.06 -1.89 -2.18
N LEU A 75 6.43 -2.95 -1.67
CA LEU A 75 7.05 -3.94 -0.78
C LEU A 75 7.22 -5.27 -1.52
N HIS A 76 8.46 -5.63 -1.83
CA HIS A 76 8.82 -6.97 -2.31
C HIS A 76 8.77 -8.00 -1.17
N PRO A 77 8.71 -9.31 -1.47
CA PRO A 77 8.75 -10.35 -0.44
C PRO A 77 9.96 -10.19 0.51
N GLY A 78 9.73 -10.47 1.79
CA GLY A 78 10.70 -10.30 2.88
C GLY A 78 10.80 -8.88 3.41
N TYR A 79 9.74 -8.07 3.22
CA TYR A 79 9.69 -6.65 3.58
C TYR A 79 10.81 -5.82 2.98
N PHE A 80 11.08 -6.05 1.70
CA PHE A 80 12.12 -5.33 0.99
C PHE A 80 11.47 -4.17 0.21
N GLY A 81 11.64 -2.95 0.72
CA GLY A 81 10.84 -1.80 0.30
C GLY A 81 11.49 -0.96 -0.79
N GLN A 82 10.96 -0.99 -2.00
CA GLN A 82 11.41 -0.12 -3.08
C GLN A 82 10.91 1.31 -2.84
N THR A 83 11.85 2.24 -2.77
CA THR A 83 11.53 3.67 -2.67
C THR A 83 11.12 4.23 -4.03
N GLN A 84 10.37 5.32 -3.99
CA GLN A 84 9.97 6.09 -5.16
C GLN A 84 11.15 6.67 -5.95
N GLU A 85 12.28 6.92 -5.28
CA GLU A 85 13.50 7.51 -5.87
C GLU A 85 14.49 6.46 -6.40
N ALA A 86 14.26 5.17 -6.16
CA ALA A 86 15.21 4.10 -6.46
C ALA A 86 15.65 4.04 -7.94
N GLY A 87 14.75 4.42 -8.86
CA GLY A 87 15.00 4.44 -10.30
C GLY A 87 15.56 5.77 -10.83
N ARG A 88 15.56 6.85 -10.04
CA ARG A 88 16.05 8.18 -10.45
C ARG A 88 17.56 8.23 -10.41
N ASP A 89 18.11 8.17 -9.20
CA ASP A 89 19.54 8.06 -8.88
C ASP A 89 19.70 7.76 -7.39
N GLN A 90 20.81 7.14 -7.00
CA GLN A 90 21.00 6.72 -5.62
C GLN A 90 21.34 7.86 -4.64
N GLY A 91 21.77 9.02 -5.14
CA GLY A 91 22.00 10.21 -4.30
C GLY A 91 20.71 10.72 -3.70
N HIS A 92 19.67 10.90 -4.52
CA HIS A 92 18.34 11.30 -4.05
C HIS A 92 17.61 10.18 -3.29
N ASN A 93 17.83 8.93 -3.70
CA ASN A 93 17.27 7.79 -2.97
C ASN A 93 17.79 7.72 -1.53
N THR A 94 19.11 7.80 -1.32
CA THR A 94 19.71 7.82 0.02
C THR A 94 19.39 9.11 0.79
N LEU A 95 19.20 10.25 0.11
CA LEU A 95 18.69 11.48 0.73
C LEU A 95 17.32 11.27 1.35
N SER A 96 16.39 10.62 0.65
CA SER A 96 15.04 10.34 1.16
C SER A 96 15.08 9.50 2.43
N ILE A 97 15.97 8.50 2.50
CA ILE A 97 16.16 7.69 3.71
C ILE A 97 16.73 8.52 4.87
N GLY A 98 17.66 9.44 4.59
CA GLY A 98 18.19 10.35 5.59
C GLY A 98 17.11 11.27 6.18
N LEU A 99 16.30 11.90 5.33
CA LEU A 99 15.19 12.76 5.75
C LEU A 99 14.15 11.97 6.54
N GLY A 100 13.80 10.77 6.07
CA GLY A 100 12.93 9.83 6.78
C GLY A 100 13.46 9.44 8.16
N GLY A 101 14.77 9.19 8.29
CA GLY A 101 15.39 8.87 9.57
C GLY A 101 15.27 10.02 10.57
N ILE A 102 15.63 11.24 10.16
CA ILE A 102 15.59 12.42 11.03
C ILE A 102 14.16 12.76 11.45
N LEU A 103 13.18 12.73 10.54
CA LEU A 103 11.79 12.99 10.91
C LEU A 103 11.23 11.90 11.85
N CYS A 104 11.60 10.64 11.65
CA CYS A 104 11.19 9.56 12.55
C CYS A 104 11.78 9.75 13.95
N GLU A 105 13.05 10.14 14.06
CA GLU A 105 13.67 10.38 15.37
C GLU A 105 13.10 11.62 16.08
N MET A 106 12.81 12.70 15.35
CA MET A 106 12.12 13.86 15.93
C MET A 106 10.73 13.48 16.46
N ALA A 107 9.95 12.69 15.71
CA ALA A 107 8.66 12.21 16.16
C ALA A 107 8.76 11.25 17.35
N TRP A 108 9.76 10.35 17.34
CA TRP A 108 10.03 9.42 18.44
C TRP A 108 10.30 10.16 19.75
N ASN A 109 11.11 11.21 19.69
CA ASN A 109 11.40 12.08 20.85
C ASN A 109 10.18 12.88 21.34
N GLN A 110 9.07 12.84 20.62
CA GLN A 110 7.77 13.39 20.99
C GLN A 110 6.73 12.29 21.30
N HIS A 111 7.20 11.07 21.54
CA HIS A 111 6.39 9.88 21.83
C HIS A 111 5.44 9.47 20.69
N VAL A 112 5.81 9.76 19.44
CA VAL A 112 5.11 9.29 18.24
C VAL A 112 6.00 8.32 17.49
N ASP A 113 5.62 7.06 17.47
CA ASP A 113 6.34 6.03 16.75
C ASP A 113 6.02 6.08 15.24
N LEU A 114 6.91 6.74 14.49
CA LEU A 114 6.92 6.70 13.03
C LEU A 114 7.84 5.61 12.46
N TYR A 115 8.77 5.09 13.26
CA TYR A 115 9.64 3.99 12.84
C TYR A 115 8.84 2.70 12.65
N GLY A 116 7.98 2.38 13.62
CA GLY A 116 7.06 1.24 13.58
C GLY A 116 5.83 1.42 12.68
N TRP A 117 5.62 2.62 12.13
CA TRP A 117 4.44 2.91 11.31
C TRP A 117 4.38 2.02 10.05
N ASP A 118 3.17 1.61 9.70
CA ASP A 118 2.87 0.75 8.54
C ASP A 118 3.73 -0.53 8.51
N ASN A 119 3.84 -1.18 9.68
CA ASN A 119 4.61 -2.41 9.88
C ASN A 119 6.11 -2.24 9.54
N ASN A 120 6.76 -1.25 10.17
CA ASN A 120 8.15 -0.87 9.95
C ASN A 120 8.48 -0.54 8.48
N ARG A 121 7.57 0.14 7.76
CA ARG A 121 7.76 0.45 6.33
C ARG A 121 9.00 1.28 6.06
N PHE A 122 9.39 2.14 7.00
CA PHE A 122 10.65 2.88 6.90
C PHE A 122 11.87 1.94 6.94
N LEU A 123 11.89 0.92 7.81
CA LEU A 123 12.94 -0.11 7.81
C LEU A 123 13.03 -0.83 6.46
N ALA A 124 11.88 -1.16 5.86
CA ALA A 124 11.82 -1.82 4.56
C ALA A 124 12.57 -1.02 3.49
N GLY A 125 12.34 0.31 3.45
CA GLY A 125 13.04 1.22 2.56
C GLY A 125 14.52 1.39 2.90
N ALA A 126 14.86 1.47 4.18
CA ALA A 126 16.23 1.64 4.64
C ALA A 126 17.11 0.43 4.29
N GLU A 127 16.65 -0.79 4.58
CA GLU A 127 17.36 -2.02 4.24
C GLU A 127 17.47 -2.23 2.73
N TYR A 128 16.44 -1.85 1.97
CA TYR A 128 16.49 -1.84 0.51
C TYR A 128 17.60 -0.94 -0.01
N THR A 129 17.55 0.34 0.36
CA THR A 129 18.50 1.34 -0.13
C THR A 129 19.91 1.07 0.36
N ALA A 130 20.08 0.56 1.58
CA ALA A 130 21.37 0.10 2.09
C ALA A 130 21.90 -1.06 1.23
N LYS A 131 21.13 -2.11 0.99
CA LYS A 131 21.61 -3.25 0.19
C LYS A 131 21.98 -2.85 -1.25
N VAL A 132 21.23 -1.95 -1.88
CA VAL A 132 21.53 -1.43 -3.22
C VAL A 132 22.88 -0.74 -3.30
N ASN A 133 23.22 0.02 -2.26
CA ASN A 133 24.39 0.90 -2.28
C ASN A 133 25.63 0.27 -1.65
N TYR A 134 25.51 -0.78 -0.84
CA TYR A 134 26.63 -1.31 -0.09
C TYR A 134 27.73 -1.86 -1.01
N ASN A 135 28.90 -1.22 -0.99
CA ASN A 135 30.08 -1.64 -1.74
C ASN A 135 31.40 -1.32 -1.00
N PHE A 136 31.44 -1.63 0.30
CA PHE A 136 32.68 -1.54 1.06
C PHE A 136 33.56 -2.77 0.80
N ASN A 137 34.88 -2.58 0.85
CA ASN A 137 35.88 -3.65 0.70
C ASN A 137 35.76 -4.44 -0.62
N GLY A 138 35.31 -3.78 -1.70
CA GLY A 138 35.17 -4.44 -3.01
C GLY A 138 34.12 -5.54 -3.05
N SER A 139 33.09 -5.49 -2.18
CA SER A 139 32.03 -6.50 -2.14
C SER A 139 31.21 -6.60 -3.43
N GLY A 140 31.28 -5.58 -4.29
CA GLY A 140 30.36 -5.40 -5.39
C GLY A 140 28.98 -4.99 -4.90
N PHE A 141 28.13 -4.58 -5.84
CA PHE A 141 26.74 -4.24 -5.56
C PHE A 141 25.85 -5.48 -5.61
N ALA A 142 24.98 -5.64 -4.62
CA ALA A 142 24.03 -6.74 -4.61
C ALA A 142 22.88 -6.51 -5.60
N ASP A 143 22.38 -7.60 -6.16
CA ASP A 143 21.12 -7.57 -6.90
C ASP A 143 19.93 -7.42 -5.95
N VAL A 144 18.95 -6.66 -6.41
CA VAL A 144 17.70 -6.38 -5.72
C VAL A 144 16.53 -6.48 -6.69
N PRO A 145 15.35 -6.93 -6.24
CA PRO A 145 14.15 -6.89 -7.06
C PRO A 145 13.75 -5.44 -7.35
N TYR A 146 13.26 -5.19 -8.55
CA TYR A 146 12.78 -3.88 -8.97
C TYR A 146 11.47 -4.04 -9.75
N ILE A 147 10.45 -3.24 -9.42
CA ILE A 147 9.24 -3.09 -10.23
C ILE A 147 9.23 -1.69 -10.85
N THR A 148 8.69 -1.55 -12.05
CA THR A 148 8.59 -0.25 -12.73
C THR A 148 7.93 0.79 -11.82
N TYR A 149 8.56 1.96 -11.71
CA TYR A 149 7.97 3.14 -11.13
C TYR A 149 7.53 4.07 -12.26
N ALA A 150 6.28 4.52 -12.23
CA ALA A 150 5.73 5.52 -13.14
C ALA A 150 4.98 6.55 -12.31
N ASN A 151 5.07 7.82 -12.72
CA ASN A 151 4.41 8.92 -12.02
C ASN A 151 3.08 9.33 -12.65
N TYR A 152 2.35 10.20 -11.95
CA TYR A 152 1.07 10.77 -12.37
C TYR A 152 1.09 11.60 -13.67
N TYR A 153 2.23 11.84 -14.34
CA TYR A 153 2.26 12.57 -15.63
C TYR A 153 2.70 11.71 -16.82
N GLY A 154 2.83 10.40 -16.63
CA GLY A 154 2.68 9.39 -17.69
C GLY A 154 3.72 9.28 -18.79
N ASN A 155 4.47 10.33 -19.10
CA ASN A 155 5.43 10.35 -20.20
C ASN A 155 6.77 11.01 -19.84
N ALA A 156 6.88 11.66 -18.66
CA ALA A 156 8.13 12.34 -18.27
C ALA A 156 9.05 11.49 -17.38
N VAL A 157 8.51 10.58 -16.55
CA VAL A 157 9.30 9.74 -15.63
C VAL A 157 8.71 8.34 -15.54
N VAL A 158 9.25 7.43 -16.35
CA VAL A 158 9.05 5.97 -16.24
C VAL A 158 10.42 5.35 -15.97
N GLN A 159 10.57 4.74 -14.81
CA GLN A 159 11.82 4.14 -14.35
C GLN A 159 11.62 2.63 -14.28
N THR A 160 12.15 1.91 -15.25
CA THR A 160 12.00 0.45 -15.39
C THR A 160 13.13 -0.34 -14.71
N MET A 161 14.15 0.35 -14.21
CA MET A 161 15.30 -0.22 -13.51
C MET A 161 15.86 0.74 -12.47
N LEU A 162 16.78 0.25 -11.64
CA LEU A 162 17.53 1.06 -10.69
C LEU A 162 18.31 2.18 -11.39
N GLY A 163 18.29 3.38 -10.78
CA GLY A 163 19.02 4.54 -11.27
C GLY A 163 20.53 4.46 -11.02
N PRO A 164 21.32 5.33 -11.66
CA PRO A 164 22.77 5.40 -11.51
C PRO A 164 23.22 5.88 -10.11
N GLY A 165 24.53 5.91 -9.89
CA GLY A 165 25.14 6.49 -8.68
C GLY A 165 25.19 5.57 -7.45
N LYS A 166 25.11 4.24 -7.64
CA LYS A 166 25.27 3.26 -6.54
C LYS A 166 26.58 3.49 -5.77
N GLY A 167 26.58 3.15 -4.49
CA GLY A 167 27.74 3.35 -3.63
C GLY A 167 27.70 4.66 -2.85
N ASN A 168 26.52 5.29 -2.74
CA ASN A 168 26.38 6.53 -2.01
C ASN A 168 26.61 6.31 -0.50
N ASN A 169 27.54 7.05 0.08
CA ASN A 169 28.01 6.90 1.47
C ASN A 169 27.53 8.06 2.36
N ARG A 170 26.22 8.29 2.39
CA ARG A 170 25.60 9.32 3.25
C ARG A 170 25.62 8.91 4.74
N PRO A 171 25.98 9.79 5.69
CA PRO A 171 26.10 9.45 7.12
C PRO A 171 24.72 9.43 7.82
N ILE A 172 23.92 8.43 7.49
CA ILE A 172 22.52 8.29 7.98
C ILE A 172 22.27 6.98 8.72
N TRP A 173 23.21 6.03 8.61
CA TRP A 173 22.97 4.64 8.97
C TRP A 173 23.11 4.37 10.47
N SER A 174 23.94 5.13 11.19
CA SER A 174 24.07 4.96 12.65
C SER A 174 22.75 5.19 13.38
N LEU A 175 21.96 6.18 12.96
CA LEU A 175 20.63 6.43 13.52
C LEU A 175 19.70 5.24 13.33
N ILE A 176 19.59 4.77 12.10
CA ILE A 176 18.69 3.68 11.70
C ILE A 176 19.09 2.38 12.40
N TYR A 177 20.37 2.02 12.34
CA TYR A 177 20.90 0.83 13.00
C TYR A 177 20.59 0.82 14.50
N ASN A 178 20.91 1.91 15.21
CA ASN A 178 20.74 1.94 16.66
C ASN A 178 19.26 1.97 17.05
N HIS A 179 18.38 2.61 16.28
CA HIS A 179 16.94 2.53 16.53
C HIS A 179 16.46 1.08 16.43
N TYR A 180 16.68 0.41 15.28
CA TYR A 180 16.07 -0.90 15.08
C TYR A 180 16.75 -2.01 15.89
N GLU A 181 18.08 -2.14 15.86
CA GLU A 181 18.75 -3.24 16.57
C GLU A 181 18.91 -2.96 18.06
N ASN A 182 19.30 -1.73 18.43
CA ASN A 182 19.68 -1.41 19.81
C ASN A 182 18.58 -0.72 20.63
N ARG A 183 17.44 -0.33 20.03
CA ARG A 183 16.25 0.14 20.76
C ARG A 183 15.11 -0.88 20.68
N MET A 184 14.87 -1.46 19.51
CA MET A 184 13.70 -2.33 19.27
C MET A 184 14.02 -3.84 19.21
N GLY A 185 15.27 -4.22 18.93
CA GLY A 185 15.67 -5.62 18.73
C GLY A 185 15.28 -6.21 17.38
N ILE A 186 14.88 -5.36 16.44
CA ILE A 186 14.54 -5.73 15.07
C ILE A 186 15.83 -5.72 14.25
N SER A 187 16.14 -6.81 13.56
CA SER A 187 17.37 -6.90 12.78
C SER A 187 17.36 -5.96 11.58
N ALA A 188 18.41 -5.16 11.43
CA ALA A 188 18.64 -4.24 10.32
C ALA A 188 20.03 -4.50 9.70
N PRO A 189 20.26 -5.70 9.10
CA PRO A 189 21.59 -6.18 8.77
C PRO A 189 22.36 -5.30 7.78
N TRP A 190 21.69 -4.67 6.81
CA TRP A 190 22.35 -3.82 5.83
C TRP A 190 22.66 -2.43 6.38
N SER A 191 21.73 -1.85 7.15
CA SER A 191 21.95 -0.61 7.89
C SER A 191 23.08 -0.77 8.90
N LYS A 192 23.15 -1.90 9.61
CA LYS A 192 24.25 -2.26 10.51
C LYS A 192 25.60 -2.31 9.78
N LYS A 193 25.68 -3.05 8.67
CA LYS A 193 26.91 -3.16 7.87
C LYS A 193 27.42 -1.79 7.45
N TYR A 194 26.51 -0.93 6.97
CA TYR A 194 26.82 0.45 6.60
C TYR A 194 27.29 1.28 7.79
N ALA A 195 26.55 1.26 8.90
CA ALA A 195 26.88 2.00 10.10
C ALA A 195 28.26 1.61 10.64
N ILE A 196 28.61 0.32 10.62
CA ILE A 196 29.94 -0.16 11.04
C ILE A 196 31.02 0.31 10.06
N ALA A 197 30.80 0.18 8.76
CA ALA A 197 31.79 0.53 7.74
C ALA A 197 32.09 2.04 7.68
N MET A 198 31.13 2.87 8.09
CA MET A 198 31.25 4.34 8.05
C MET A 198 31.70 4.97 9.37
N ARG A 199 31.94 4.18 10.42
CA ARG A 199 32.36 4.72 11.72
C ARG A 199 33.84 5.14 11.74
N PRO A 200 34.19 6.21 12.48
CA PRO A 200 33.26 7.19 13.07
C PRO A 200 32.65 8.10 12.00
N GLU A 201 31.37 8.44 12.14
CA GLU A 201 30.77 9.51 11.34
C GLU A 201 31.32 10.87 11.82
N ILE A 202 31.92 11.63 10.91
CA ILE A 202 32.68 12.86 11.22
C ILE A 202 31.99 14.14 10.73
N GLY A 203 30.66 14.10 10.53
CA GLY A 203 29.87 15.26 10.10
C GLY A 203 29.64 15.33 8.60
N SER A 204 28.68 16.18 8.22
CA SER A 204 28.37 16.56 6.84
C SER A 204 29.60 16.99 6.05
N GLY A 205 29.61 16.74 4.74
CA GLY A 205 30.69 17.19 3.86
C GLY A 205 31.98 16.36 3.93
N ASN A 206 32.31 15.71 5.04
CA ASN A 206 33.62 15.05 5.15
C ASN A 206 33.77 13.76 4.33
N ILE A 207 32.67 13.09 3.99
CA ILE A 207 32.67 11.80 3.29
C ILE A 207 32.56 12.00 1.77
N ASP A 208 32.16 13.21 1.33
CA ASP A 208 31.93 13.54 -0.08
C ASP A 208 31.98 15.07 -0.33
N ALA A 209 33.08 15.72 0.08
CA ALA A 209 33.22 17.18 0.26
C ALA A 209 32.99 18.06 -0.98
N GLY A 210 32.87 17.44 -2.17
CA GLY A 210 32.58 18.12 -3.42
C GLY A 210 31.10 18.11 -3.84
N ASN A 211 30.23 17.38 -3.12
CA ASN A 211 28.83 17.23 -3.47
C ASN A 211 27.93 17.97 -2.47
N GLY A 212 27.12 18.92 -2.94
CA GLY A 212 26.18 19.67 -2.09
C GLY A 212 25.25 18.77 -1.27
N GLY A 213 24.89 17.60 -1.80
CA GLY A 213 24.04 16.63 -1.11
C GLY A 213 24.67 15.98 0.14
N SER A 214 25.97 16.15 0.38
CA SER A 214 26.63 15.71 1.60
C SER A 214 26.32 16.60 2.82
N TYR A 215 25.67 17.74 2.60
CA TYR A 215 25.32 18.72 3.63
C TYR A 215 23.85 18.70 4.09
N ASP A 216 22.96 17.92 3.45
CA ASP A 216 21.54 17.91 3.87
C ASP A 216 21.26 17.03 5.12
N ILE A 217 22.27 16.38 5.72
CA ILE A 217 22.18 15.68 7.01
C ILE A 217 23.42 16.00 7.83
N LEU A 218 23.24 16.27 9.12
CA LEU A 218 24.28 16.67 10.07
C LEU A 218 25.48 15.68 10.17
N GLY A 219 25.23 14.38 10.04
CA GLY A 219 26.29 13.37 9.90
C GLY A 219 27.12 13.07 11.16
N PHE A 220 26.59 13.30 12.36
CA PHE A 220 27.23 12.95 13.64
C PHE A 220 26.54 11.78 14.36
N GLY A 221 25.99 10.81 13.63
CA GLY A 221 25.16 9.76 14.21
C GLY A 221 25.92 8.78 15.10
N THR A 222 27.22 8.59 14.90
CA THR A 222 28.08 7.83 15.84
C THR A 222 28.14 8.49 17.22
N LEU A 223 28.07 9.82 17.29
CA LEU A 223 28.05 10.57 18.55
C LEU A 223 26.63 10.67 19.13
N LEU A 224 25.66 11.00 18.28
CA LEU A 224 24.32 11.41 18.72
C LEU A 224 23.37 10.24 19.01
N TYR A 225 23.56 9.10 18.34
CA TYR A 225 22.56 8.02 18.35
C TYR A 225 23.12 6.66 18.80
N GLN A 226 24.38 6.61 19.24
CA GLN A 226 24.96 5.36 19.72
C GLN A 226 24.18 4.86 20.94
N GLN A 227 23.76 3.60 20.88
CA GLN A 227 23.07 2.90 21.96
C GLN A 227 23.86 1.66 22.35
N ASP A 228 23.72 1.25 23.60
CA ASP A 228 24.19 -0.06 24.05
C ASP A 228 23.40 -1.17 23.38
N THR A 229 24.02 -2.33 23.17
CA THR A 229 23.31 -3.48 22.63
C THR A 229 22.26 -3.98 23.61
N ILE A 230 21.03 -4.21 23.14
CA ILE A 230 19.95 -4.72 24.00
C ILE A 230 20.24 -6.12 24.52
N SER A 231 19.70 -6.46 25.68
CA SER A 231 19.83 -7.80 26.27
C SER A 231 18.65 -8.73 25.99
N GLU A 232 17.44 -8.21 25.67
CA GLU A 232 16.18 -8.97 25.89
C GLU A 232 15.08 -8.94 24.81
N SER A 233 15.26 -8.36 23.61
CA SER A 233 14.28 -8.49 22.52
C SER A 233 14.84 -9.32 21.37
N CYS A 234 14.29 -10.53 21.15
CA CYS A 234 14.90 -11.51 20.25
C CYS A 234 13.93 -12.46 19.51
N TYR A 235 12.69 -12.04 19.31
CA TYR A 235 11.71 -12.80 18.51
C TYR A 235 11.40 -12.12 17.17
N PRO A 236 11.08 -12.88 16.11
CA PRO A 236 10.65 -12.30 14.85
C PRO A 236 9.26 -11.69 15.03
N GLU A 237 8.99 -10.58 14.38
CA GLU A 237 7.70 -9.88 14.52
C GLU A 237 7.08 -9.53 13.16
N GLY A 238 5.88 -8.97 13.18
CA GLY A 238 5.18 -8.53 11.99
C GLY A 238 4.94 -9.65 10.97
N LEU A 239 4.82 -10.92 11.37
CA LEU A 239 4.56 -12.01 10.42
C LEU A 239 3.22 -11.77 9.69
N THR A 240 3.26 -11.79 8.36
CA THR A 240 2.07 -11.80 7.50
C THR A 240 2.00 -13.07 6.68
N ALA A 241 0.79 -13.44 6.25
CA ALA A 241 0.53 -14.57 5.37
C ALA A 241 -0.44 -14.13 4.26
N ARG A 242 0.06 -14.04 3.02
CA ARG A 242 -0.71 -13.57 1.86
C ARG A 242 -0.89 -14.71 0.86
N VAL A 243 -2.12 -14.92 0.42
CA VAL A 243 -2.44 -15.98 -0.55
C VAL A 243 -2.13 -15.51 -1.96
N ASN A 244 -1.46 -16.34 -2.74
CA ASN A 244 -1.23 -16.11 -4.17
C ASN A 244 -1.59 -17.41 -4.90
N GLY A 245 -2.83 -17.49 -5.40
CA GLY A 245 -3.40 -18.71 -5.99
C GLY A 245 -3.48 -19.85 -4.97
N THR A 246 -2.66 -20.88 -5.18
CA THR A 246 -2.60 -22.06 -4.31
C THR A 246 -1.48 -21.99 -3.25
N LYS A 247 -0.75 -20.87 -3.23
CA LYS A 247 0.42 -20.66 -2.37
C LYS A 247 0.11 -19.64 -1.27
N VAL A 248 0.86 -19.72 -0.17
CA VAL A 248 0.87 -18.72 0.90
C VAL A 248 2.28 -18.15 1.00
N GLU A 249 2.43 -16.87 0.71
CA GLU A 249 3.66 -16.10 0.93
C GLU A 249 3.68 -15.57 2.37
N LEU A 250 4.72 -15.93 3.11
CA LEU A 250 4.98 -15.46 4.46
C LEU A 250 6.09 -14.41 4.43
N ASN A 251 5.93 -13.33 5.18
CA ASN A 251 6.94 -12.28 5.35
C ASN A 251 7.00 -11.88 6.82
N TRP A 252 8.19 -11.66 7.39
CA TRP A 252 8.38 -11.30 8.80
C TRP A 252 9.57 -10.36 9.00
N TRP A 253 9.63 -9.65 10.13
CA TRP A 253 10.80 -8.89 10.54
C TRP A 253 11.79 -9.77 11.28
N GLY A 254 13.07 -9.60 10.96
CA GLY A 254 14.15 -10.32 11.61
C GLY A 254 14.36 -9.87 13.04
N SER A 255 15.03 -10.72 13.81
CA SER A 255 15.38 -10.47 15.20
C SER A 255 16.90 -10.38 15.35
N VAL A 256 17.38 -9.50 16.23
CA VAL A 256 18.79 -9.57 16.67
C VAL A 256 19.08 -10.93 17.32
N TYR A 257 20.35 -11.35 17.28
CA TYR A 257 20.85 -12.63 17.80
C TYR A 257 20.30 -13.91 17.14
N ALA A 258 19.39 -13.80 16.17
CA ALA A 258 18.92 -14.95 15.42
C ALA A 258 20.09 -15.64 14.67
N ILE A 259 20.18 -16.97 14.76
CA ILE A 259 21.11 -17.75 13.92
C ILE A 259 20.44 -18.16 12.62
N ASN A 260 19.16 -18.56 12.71
CA ASN A 260 18.30 -18.89 11.58
C ASN A 260 16.83 -18.96 12.05
N TYR A 261 15.90 -19.03 11.10
CA TYR A 261 14.48 -19.17 11.38
C TYR A 261 13.92 -20.54 11.04
N SER A 262 12.81 -20.90 11.69
CA SER A 262 11.95 -22.01 11.29
C SER A 262 10.50 -21.56 11.21
N ILE A 263 9.76 -22.15 10.27
CA ILE A 263 8.34 -21.88 10.06
C ILE A 263 7.54 -23.05 10.59
N GLN A 264 6.52 -22.74 11.38
CA GLN A 264 5.52 -23.71 11.80
C GLN A 264 4.15 -23.37 11.27
N ARG A 265 3.35 -24.40 10.98
CA ARG A 265 1.97 -24.32 10.49
C ARG A 265 1.03 -25.15 11.36
N SER A 266 -0.20 -24.66 11.53
CA SER A 266 -1.33 -25.41 12.09
C SER A 266 -2.60 -25.17 11.28
N THR A 267 -3.61 -26.03 11.44
CA THR A 267 -4.97 -25.85 10.88
C THR A 267 -5.93 -25.20 11.87
N THR A 268 -5.49 -24.95 13.11
CA THR A 268 -6.26 -24.25 14.14
C THR A 268 -5.35 -23.27 14.88
N VAL A 269 -5.90 -22.15 15.36
CA VAL A 269 -5.11 -21.07 15.97
C VAL A 269 -4.42 -21.52 17.28
N ASN A 270 -5.10 -22.33 18.09
CA ASN A 270 -4.60 -22.84 19.38
C ASN A 270 -4.14 -24.31 19.30
N GLY A 271 -3.98 -24.83 18.08
CA GLY A 271 -3.64 -26.23 17.87
C GLY A 271 -2.16 -26.53 17.98
N ARG A 272 -1.83 -27.81 17.70
CA ARG A 272 -0.44 -28.23 17.55
C ARG A 272 0.14 -27.64 16.26
N PHE A 273 1.20 -26.86 16.41
CA PHE A 273 2.00 -26.34 15.30
C PHE A 273 3.05 -27.36 14.87
N LYS A 274 3.17 -27.64 13.56
CA LYS A 274 4.19 -28.52 12.97
C LYS A 274 5.20 -27.69 12.20
N THR A 275 6.49 -27.96 12.38
CA THR A 275 7.55 -27.31 11.59
C THR A 275 7.51 -27.79 10.14
N ILE A 276 7.37 -26.85 9.22
CA ILE A 276 7.34 -27.11 7.77
C ILE A 276 8.64 -26.68 7.06
N LYS A 277 9.41 -25.77 7.66
CA LYS A 277 10.73 -25.36 7.17
C LYS A 277 11.67 -25.06 8.33
N LYS A 278 12.94 -25.45 8.21
CA LYS A 278 14.03 -25.19 9.17
C LYS A 278 15.19 -24.49 8.49
N LYS A 279 16.07 -23.89 9.28
CA LYS A 279 17.37 -23.33 8.86
C LYS A 279 17.25 -22.27 7.74
N ILE A 280 16.24 -21.39 7.83
CA ILE A 280 16.15 -20.23 6.94
C ILE A 280 17.17 -19.19 7.41
N GLY A 281 18.09 -18.77 6.55
CA GLY A 281 19.12 -17.79 6.90
C GLY A 281 18.54 -16.44 7.34
N THR A 282 19.29 -15.69 8.15
CA THR A 282 18.80 -14.45 8.79
C THR A 282 18.48 -13.31 7.82
N GLN A 283 19.06 -13.33 6.62
CA GLN A 283 18.80 -12.37 5.55
C GLN A 283 17.62 -12.77 4.65
N ILE A 284 17.04 -13.96 4.83
CA ILE A 284 15.88 -14.43 4.08
C ILE A 284 14.67 -14.34 5.01
N LEU A 285 13.89 -13.28 4.83
CA LEU A 285 12.75 -12.93 5.67
C LEU A 285 11.40 -13.30 5.03
N THR A 286 11.43 -14.26 4.11
CA THR A 286 10.25 -14.74 3.39
C THR A 286 10.26 -16.26 3.20
N TYR A 287 9.07 -16.84 3.07
CA TYR A 287 8.89 -18.25 2.75
C TYR A 287 7.54 -18.48 2.05
N THR A 288 7.53 -19.30 1.00
CA THR A 288 6.30 -19.67 0.29
C THR A 288 5.91 -21.10 0.61
N ASP A 289 4.71 -21.29 1.13
CA ASP A 289 4.09 -22.59 1.41
C ASP A 289 3.01 -22.93 0.37
N SER A 290 2.69 -24.22 0.22
CA SER A 290 1.66 -24.73 -0.70
C SER A 290 0.75 -25.73 0.03
N PRO A 291 -0.09 -25.28 0.98
CA PRO A 291 -0.80 -26.17 1.91
C PRO A 291 -2.08 -26.81 1.33
N GLY A 292 -2.48 -26.43 0.10
CA GLY A 292 -3.78 -26.80 -0.47
C GLY A 292 -4.92 -25.87 -0.02
N LYS A 293 -6.17 -26.25 -0.30
CA LYS A 293 -7.36 -25.48 0.14
C LYS A 293 -7.58 -25.62 1.64
N GLY A 294 -7.98 -24.54 2.30
CA GLY A 294 -8.30 -24.55 3.73
C GLY A 294 -7.83 -23.29 4.47
N THR A 295 -8.01 -23.31 5.80
CA THR A 295 -7.50 -22.28 6.70
C THR A 295 -6.23 -22.78 7.38
N PHE A 296 -5.20 -21.94 7.40
CA PHE A 296 -3.90 -22.24 7.98
C PHE A 296 -3.42 -21.10 8.87
N TYR A 297 -2.67 -21.45 9.90
CA TYR A 297 -2.08 -20.55 10.87
C TYR A 297 -0.58 -20.76 10.89
N TYR A 298 0.19 -19.69 10.83
CA TYR A 298 1.65 -19.70 10.72
C TYR A 298 2.28 -18.95 11.88
N ARG A 299 3.46 -19.40 12.30
CA ARG A 299 4.35 -18.65 13.20
C ARG A 299 5.81 -18.92 12.83
N VAL A 300 6.66 -17.93 13.08
CA VAL A 300 8.11 -18.02 12.89
C VAL A 300 8.77 -18.18 14.25
N LEU A 301 9.78 -19.05 14.33
CA LEU A 301 10.62 -19.20 15.51
C LEU A 301 12.05 -18.84 15.15
N THR A 302 12.73 -18.18 16.08
CA THR A 302 14.17 -18.00 16.07
C THR A 302 14.83 -19.28 16.61
N ASN A 303 15.81 -19.82 15.89
CA ASN A 303 16.68 -20.88 16.41
C ASN A 303 17.99 -20.27 16.95
N GLY A 304 18.50 -20.82 18.05
CA GLY A 304 19.71 -20.33 18.73
C GLY A 304 19.42 -19.44 19.95
N SER A 305 18.15 -19.24 20.29
CA SER A 305 17.70 -18.45 21.44
C SER A 305 16.42 -19.04 22.05
N THR A 306 16.11 -18.68 23.30
CA THR A 306 14.89 -19.12 24.02
C THR A 306 13.69 -18.19 23.80
N CYS A 307 13.70 -17.41 22.71
CA CYS A 307 12.76 -16.32 22.50
C CYS A 307 11.38 -16.85 22.10
N ALA A 308 10.36 -16.01 22.29
CA ALA A 308 9.01 -16.30 21.85
C ALA A 308 8.95 -16.52 20.32
N ALA A 309 7.88 -17.18 19.88
CA ALA A 309 7.53 -17.19 18.45
C ALA A 309 6.97 -15.82 18.04
N SER A 310 6.94 -15.55 16.74
CA SER A 310 6.23 -14.40 16.18
C SER A 310 4.74 -14.43 16.52
N ASN A 311 4.05 -13.33 16.19
CA ASN A 311 2.60 -13.33 16.05
C ASN A 311 2.13 -14.47 15.11
N ILE A 312 0.89 -14.93 15.32
CA ILE A 312 0.28 -15.94 14.46
C ILE A 312 -0.38 -15.25 13.27
N ALA A 313 0.03 -15.62 12.06
CA ALA A 313 -0.60 -15.15 10.82
C ALA A 313 -1.58 -16.18 10.27
N LYS A 314 -2.75 -15.73 9.81
CA LYS A 314 -3.80 -16.57 9.22
C LYS A 314 -3.77 -16.45 7.70
N ALA A 315 -3.90 -17.57 6.99
CA ALA A 315 -4.18 -17.61 5.56
C ALA A 315 -5.41 -18.49 5.28
N PHE A 316 -6.22 -18.11 4.29
CA PHE A 316 -7.37 -18.88 3.83
C PHE A 316 -7.30 -19.05 2.30
N ILE A 317 -7.15 -20.29 1.84
CA ILE A 317 -7.20 -20.66 0.43
C ILE A 317 -8.57 -21.27 0.15
N GLY A 318 -9.43 -20.51 -0.52
CA GLY A 318 -10.81 -20.88 -0.83
C GLY A 318 -11.59 -19.65 -1.25
N THR A 319 -12.92 -19.77 -1.33
CA THR A 319 -13.82 -18.64 -1.60
C THR A 319 -14.72 -18.37 -0.40
N LYS A 320 -14.81 -17.10 0.03
CA LYS A 320 -15.70 -16.65 1.12
C LYS A 320 -16.34 -15.32 0.75
N LEU A 321 -17.65 -15.17 1.00
CA LEU A 321 -18.34 -13.89 0.83
C LEU A 321 -17.87 -12.90 1.91
N CYS A 322 -17.34 -11.76 1.48
CA CYS A 322 -16.84 -10.69 2.36
C CYS A 322 -17.77 -9.49 2.44
N PHE A 323 -18.51 -9.21 1.38
CA PHE A 323 -19.45 -8.11 1.33
C PHE A 323 -20.58 -8.44 0.37
N SER A 324 -21.81 -8.09 0.70
CA SER A 324 -22.97 -8.20 -0.18
C SER A 324 -23.95 -7.07 0.08
N LEU A 325 -23.98 -6.09 -0.82
CA LEU A 325 -24.94 -4.99 -0.76
C LEU A 325 -26.36 -5.53 -0.94
N SER A 326 -27.25 -5.11 -0.04
CA SER A 326 -28.69 -5.26 -0.15
C SER A 326 -29.38 -4.10 0.55
N PHE A 327 -30.71 -4.16 0.65
CA PHE A 327 -31.52 -3.15 1.30
C PHE A 327 -32.58 -3.82 2.17
N ASN A 328 -32.87 -3.28 3.36
CA ASN A 328 -33.95 -3.81 4.20
C ASN A 328 -35.32 -3.42 3.60
N ASN A 329 -36.30 -4.32 3.74
CA ASN A 329 -37.67 -4.08 3.27
C ASN A 329 -38.52 -3.56 4.43
N GLU A 330 -38.17 -2.41 5.00
CA GLU A 330 -38.92 -1.81 6.10
C GLU A 330 -39.80 -0.64 5.65
N SER A 331 -40.92 -0.45 6.34
CA SER A 331 -41.98 0.51 6.03
C SER A 331 -41.57 1.99 6.14
N ASN A 332 -40.42 2.31 6.74
CA ASN A 332 -39.90 3.68 6.91
C ASN A 332 -38.76 4.04 5.94
N GLY A 333 -38.63 3.29 4.84
CA GLY A 333 -37.59 3.47 3.83
C GLY A 333 -36.52 2.41 3.92
N SER A 334 -36.05 1.96 2.76
CA SER A 334 -35.05 0.91 2.67
C SER A 334 -33.63 1.45 2.90
N LEU A 335 -33.02 1.06 4.00
CA LEU A 335 -31.64 1.32 4.36
C LEU A 335 -30.71 0.28 3.73
N PRO A 336 -29.52 0.68 3.27
CA PRO A 336 -28.54 -0.25 2.75
C PRO A 336 -27.98 -1.13 3.87
N ILE A 337 -27.77 -2.42 3.59
CA ILE A 337 -27.24 -3.40 4.53
C ILE A 337 -26.21 -4.30 3.85
N ASP A 338 -25.21 -4.75 4.62
CA ASP A 338 -24.32 -5.84 4.22
C ASP A 338 -24.87 -7.18 4.72
N LEU A 339 -25.19 -8.07 3.79
CA LEU A 339 -25.68 -9.42 4.11
C LEU A 339 -24.56 -10.37 4.53
N SER A 340 -23.28 -10.01 4.36
CA SER A 340 -22.16 -10.83 4.81
C SER A 340 -22.09 -10.95 6.33
N GLU A 341 -21.22 -11.82 6.82
CA GLU A 341 -20.91 -11.95 8.25
C GLU A 341 -20.16 -10.72 8.81
N ASN A 342 -19.52 -9.92 7.94
CA ASN A 342 -18.70 -8.78 8.37
C ASN A 342 -19.53 -7.54 8.74
N LYS A 343 -20.74 -7.41 8.18
CA LYS A 343 -21.69 -6.33 8.50
C LYS A 343 -21.11 -4.93 8.32
N PHE A 344 -20.38 -4.72 7.23
CA PHE A 344 -19.80 -3.41 6.93
C PHE A 344 -20.87 -2.32 6.80
N SER A 345 -20.56 -1.14 7.34
CA SER A 345 -21.42 0.03 7.26
C SER A 345 -21.51 0.55 5.82
N ILE A 346 -22.73 0.95 5.41
CA ILE A 346 -22.99 1.56 4.11
C ILE A 346 -23.75 2.87 4.32
N LYS A 347 -23.34 3.95 3.65
CA LYS A 347 -24.00 5.26 3.71
C LYS A 347 -24.37 5.73 2.32
N LEU A 348 -25.59 6.26 2.17
CA LEU A 348 -26.06 6.87 0.93
C LEU A 348 -25.91 8.38 1.02
N PHE A 349 -25.45 9.00 -0.08
CA PHE A 349 -25.20 10.44 -0.13
C PHE A 349 -26.07 11.13 -1.18
N ASN A 350 -26.41 12.40 -0.90
CA ASN A 350 -27.08 13.33 -1.83
C ASN A 350 -28.41 12.80 -2.40
N GLY A 351 -29.16 12.05 -1.58
CA GLY A 351 -30.46 11.48 -1.96
C GLY A 351 -30.36 10.23 -2.84
N ALA A 352 -29.19 9.57 -2.91
CA ALA A 352 -29.10 8.20 -3.44
C ALA A 352 -30.13 7.30 -2.73
N SER A 353 -30.79 6.43 -3.49
CA SER A 353 -31.98 5.71 -3.03
C SER A 353 -31.97 4.24 -3.43
N VAL A 354 -33.00 3.50 -3.01
CA VAL A 354 -33.25 2.14 -3.47
C VAL A 354 -34.11 2.17 -4.75
N GLY A 355 -33.84 1.25 -5.66
CA GLY A 355 -34.62 1.00 -6.87
C GLY A 355 -34.96 -0.48 -7.03
N VAL A 356 -35.76 -0.78 -8.05
CA VAL A 356 -36.16 -2.15 -8.39
C VAL A 356 -34.99 -2.89 -9.06
N GLY A 357 -34.54 -3.96 -8.42
CA GLY A 357 -33.45 -4.83 -8.87
C GLY A 357 -33.86 -5.88 -9.90
N ILE A 358 -32.91 -6.73 -10.27
CA ILE A 358 -33.06 -7.73 -11.35
C ILE A 358 -34.21 -8.72 -11.09
N LYS A 359 -34.51 -9.00 -9.82
CA LYS A 359 -35.61 -9.90 -9.40
C LYS A 359 -36.93 -9.17 -9.11
N GLY A 360 -37.07 -7.91 -9.54
CA GLY A 360 -38.30 -7.13 -9.35
C GLY A 360 -38.54 -6.66 -7.90
N LYS A 361 -37.52 -6.71 -7.03
CA LYS A 361 -37.60 -6.29 -5.61
C LYS A 361 -36.79 -5.01 -5.40
N GLN A 362 -37.07 -4.26 -4.32
CA GLN A 362 -36.31 -3.06 -3.96
C GLN A 362 -34.93 -3.42 -3.37
N THR A 363 -34.00 -3.85 -4.21
CA THR A 363 -32.67 -4.32 -3.82
C THR A 363 -31.52 -3.59 -4.51
N ALA A 364 -31.82 -2.73 -5.50
CA ALA A 364 -30.79 -2.05 -6.26
C ALA A 364 -30.47 -0.68 -5.67
N LEU A 365 -29.19 -0.31 -5.63
CA LEU A 365 -28.77 1.07 -5.42
C LEU A 365 -29.11 1.88 -6.67
N SER A 366 -29.91 2.93 -6.52
CA SER A 366 -30.35 3.82 -7.59
C SER A 366 -29.63 5.17 -7.53
N LEU A 367 -28.92 5.50 -8.61
CA LEU A 367 -28.12 6.72 -8.73
C LEU A 367 -28.54 7.51 -9.97
N ASN A 368 -28.78 8.82 -9.80
CA ASN A 368 -29.29 9.70 -10.85
C ASN A 368 -28.21 10.31 -11.76
N GLY A 369 -26.93 10.04 -11.53
CA GLY A 369 -25.81 10.65 -12.27
C GLY A 369 -25.42 12.06 -11.83
N ASN A 370 -25.98 12.57 -10.73
CA ASN A 370 -25.70 13.91 -10.21
C ASN A 370 -25.37 13.85 -8.71
N MET A 371 -24.07 13.77 -8.40
CA MET A 371 -23.52 13.79 -7.03
C MET A 371 -24.00 12.67 -6.09
N GLN A 372 -24.83 11.74 -6.56
CA GLN A 372 -25.30 10.59 -5.79
C GLN A 372 -24.28 9.46 -5.81
N TYR A 373 -24.01 8.88 -4.65
CA TYR A 373 -23.13 7.73 -4.48
C TYR A 373 -23.43 6.99 -3.17
N ALA A 374 -22.90 5.78 -3.03
CA ALA A 374 -22.82 5.08 -1.76
C ALA A 374 -21.37 5.00 -1.27
N GLU A 375 -21.16 5.12 0.03
CA GLU A 375 -19.88 4.94 0.70
C GLU A 375 -19.90 3.68 1.56
N LEU A 376 -18.83 2.90 1.43
CA LEU A 376 -18.58 1.67 2.15
C LEU A 376 -17.52 1.91 3.23
N GLU A 377 -17.60 1.13 4.30
CA GLU A 377 -16.64 1.20 5.41
C GLU A 377 -15.17 1.01 4.96
N ASN A 378 -14.26 1.63 5.71
CA ASN A 378 -12.82 1.53 5.47
C ASN A 378 -12.31 0.09 5.62
N ASN A 379 -11.14 -0.21 5.04
CA ASN A 379 -10.46 -1.52 5.12
C ASN A 379 -11.23 -2.71 4.51
N LEU A 380 -12.27 -2.46 3.71
CA LEU A 380 -13.05 -3.49 2.99
C LEU A 380 -12.17 -4.50 2.23
N LEU A 381 -11.02 -4.05 1.73
CA LEU A 381 -10.14 -4.82 0.84
C LEU A 381 -8.76 -5.14 1.42
N SER A 382 -8.40 -4.61 2.60
CA SER A 382 -7.01 -4.59 3.09
C SER A 382 -6.41 -5.99 3.32
N GLU A 383 -7.26 -6.99 3.55
CA GLU A 383 -6.86 -8.38 3.73
C GLU A 383 -7.06 -9.26 2.48
N LEU A 384 -7.56 -8.69 1.38
CA LEU A 384 -7.85 -9.44 0.16
C LEU A 384 -6.59 -9.53 -0.72
N SER A 385 -6.23 -10.77 -1.08
CA SER A 385 -5.14 -11.04 -2.03
C SER A 385 -5.72 -11.60 -3.32
N ASP A 386 -6.10 -12.87 -3.33
CA ASP A 386 -7.04 -13.41 -4.32
C ASP A 386 -8.45 -12.94 -3.96
N TYR A 387 -9.24 -12.52 -4.94
CA TYR A 387 -10.57 -11.96 -4.69
C TYR A 387 -11.48 -12.07 -5.92
N SER A 388 -12.76 -11.79 -5.71
CA SER A 388 -13.72 -11.55 -6.78
C SER A 388 -14.64 -10.40 -6.44
N ILE A 389 -15.02 -9.59 -7.42
CA ILE A 389 -16.11 -8.61 -7.32
C ILE A 389 -17.12 -8.94 -8.41
N ALA A 390 -18.40 -8.99 -8.06
CA ALA A 390 -19.48 -9.29 -9.00
C ALA A 390 -20.69 -8.40 -8.73
N THR A 391 -21.39 -7.96 -9.77
CA THR A 391 -22.59 -7.12 -9.64
C THR A 391 -23.45 -7.17 -10.89
N TRP A 392 -24.75 -6.96 -10.71
CA TRP A 392 -25.66 -6.58 -11.78
C TRP A 392 -25.62 -5.06 -11.99
N LEU A 393 -25.72 -4.65 -13.25
CA LEU A 393 -25.64 -3.27 -13.69
C LEU A 393 -26.76 -2.94 -14.68
N PHE A 394 -27.41 -1.79 -14.50
CA PHE A 394 -28.39 -1.21 -15.42
C PHE A 394 -28.07 0.27 -15.63
N CYS A 395 -28.06 0.73 -16.87
CA CYS A 395 -27.74 2.12 -17.23
C CYS A 395 -29.02 2.84 -17.69
N ASN A 396 -29.32 3.99 -17.08
CA ASN A 396 -30.52 4.75 -17.40
C ASN A 396 -30.24 5.70 -18.59
N GLY A 397 -30.83 5.40 -19.74
CA GLY A 397 -30.78 6.24 -20.95
C GLY A 397 -29.49 6.10 -21.78
N GLU A 398 -28.32 6.13 -21.16
CA GLU A 398 -27.03 5.96 -21.84
C GLU A 398 -25.97 5.30 -20.94
N VAL A 399 -24.90 4.80 -21.55
CA VAL A 399 -23.72 4.33 -20.80
C VAL A 399 -22.85 5.54 -20.45
N PRO A 400 -22.66 5.88 -19.15
CA PRO A 400 -21.93 7.08 -18.79
C PRO A 400 -20.42 6.90 -19.07
N LYS A 401 -19.91 7.61 -20.08
CA LYS A 401 -18.49 7.57 -20.46
C LYS A 401 -17.62 8.04 -19.30
N ASN A 402 -16.54 7.32 -19.03
CA ASN A 402 -15.59 7.55 -17.93
C ASN A 402 -16.13 7.48 -16.50
N ALA A 403 -17.44 7.27 -16.27
CA ALA A 403 -17.94 7.10 -14.90
C ALA A 403 -17.27 5.90 -14.22
N ARG A 404 -17.06 6.00 -12.90
CA ARG A 404 -16.57 4.90 -12.07
C ARG A 404 -17.78 4.17 -11.48
N LEU A 405 -17.90 2.88 -11.77
CA LEU A 405 -18.93 2.03 -11.14
C LEU A 405 -18.61 1.84 -9.66
N PHE A 406 -17.34 1.54 -9.37
CA PHE A 406 -16.76 1.64 -8.05
C PHE A 406 -15.34 2.20 -8.14
N ASP A 407 -14.92 2.87 -7.08
CA ASP A 407 -13.57 3.40 -6.90
C ASP A 407 -13.22 3.28 -5.41
N PHE A 408 -12.33 2.33 -5.10
CA PHE A 408 -11.93 1.98 -3.75
C PHE A 408 -10.44 2.31 -3.59
N GLY A 409 -10.11 3.25 -2.71
CA GLY A 409 -8.76 3.76 -2.61
C GLY A 409 -8.53 4.72 -1.44
N ALA A 410 -7.38 5.39 -1.49
CA ALA A 410 -7.00 6.45 -0.58
C ALA A 410 -6.52 7.67 -1.38
N GLY A 411 -7.40 8.16 -2.24
CA GLY A 411 -7.14 9.21 -3.21
C GLY A 411 -6.69 8.68 -4.58
N GLN A 412 -6.36 9.59 -5.49
CA GLN A 412 -5.93 9.34 -6.87
C GLN A 412 -4.55 8.68 -7.02
N GLY A 413 -3.80 8.44 -5.94
CA GLY A 413 -2.49 7.77 -5.98
C GLY A 413 -2.57 6.25 -5.82
N ARG A 414 -3.59 5.75 -5.11
CA ARG A 414 -3.74 4.34 -4.76
C ARG A 414 -5.20 3.94 -4.81
N TYR A 415 -5.56 3.05 -5.73
CA TYR A 415 -6.94 2.60 -5.87
C TYR A 415 -7.09 1.33 -6.68
N ILE A 416 -8.25 0.73 -6.55
CA ILE A 416 -8.81 -0.30 -7.41
C ILE A 416 -10.19 0.15 -7.87
N ALA A 417 -10.45 0.07 -9.16
CA ALA A 417 -11.62 0.72 -9.72
C ALA A 417 -12.09 0.10 -11.02
N PHE A 418 -13.39 0.16 -11.24
CA PHE A 418 -14.02 -0.15 -12.52
C PHE A 418 -14.46 1.15 -13.17
N SER A 419 -13.87 1.45 -14.32
CA SER A 419 -14.40 2.48 -15.22
C SER A 419 -15.31 1.84 -16.24
N MET A 420 -16.43 2.53 -16.46
CA MET A 420 -17.30 2.36 -17.61
C MET A 420 -16.51 2.65 -18.91
N GLN A 421 -17.21 2.94 -20.01
CA GLN A 421 -16.57 3.15 -21.30
C GLN A 421 -15.50 4.27 -21.26
N ILE A 422 -14.26 3.90 -21.55
CA ILE A 422 -13.17 4.77 -21.98
C ILE A 422 -13.16 4.83 -23.52
N ASN A 423 -12.55 5.87 -24.10
CA ASN A 423 -12.49 6.15 -25.55
C ASN A 423 -12.62 4.90 -26.45
N ASN A 424 -13.53 4.95 -27.43
CA ASN A 424 -13.86 3.85 -28.36
C ASN A 424 -14.69 2.68 -27.78
N GLY A 425 -15.39 2.88 -26.65
CA GLY A 425 -16.44 1.96 -26.19
C GLY A 425 -15.97 0.78 -25.33
N ASN A 426 -14.68 0.72 -25.01
CA ASN A 426 -14.10 -0.29 -24.12
C ASN A 426 -14.28 0.11 -22.66
N TRP A 427 -14.48 -0.83 -21.76
CA TRP A 427 -14.56 -0.61 -20.31
C TRP A 427 -13.33 -1.20 -19.62
N HIS A 428 -12.96 -0.70 -18.44
CA HIS A 428 -11.65 -0.98 -17.86
C HIS A 428 -11.74 -1.26 -16.35
N PHE A 429 -11.19 -2.40 -15.93
CA PHE A 429 -10.85 -2.65 -14.53
C PHE A 429 -9.37 -2.38 -14.32
N LYS A 430 -9.04 -1.56 -13.32
CA LYS A 430 -7.68 -1.10 -13.03
C LYS A 430 -7.37 -1.06 -11.54
N SER A 431 -6.08 -1.14 -11.24
CA SER A 431 -5.52 -1.02 -9.90
C SER A 431 -4.15 -0.33 -9.96
N THR A 432 -3.82 0.49 -8.97
CA THR A 432 -2.56 1.24 -8.94
C THR A 432 -2.12 1.56 -7.52
N VAL A 433 -0.81 1.69 -7.34
CA VAL A 433 -0.18 2.29 -6.15
C VAL A 433 0.65 3.55 -6.48
N GLY A 434 0.60 4.00 -7.74
CA GLY A 434 1.36 5.15 -8.25
C GLY A 434 0.52 6.12 -9.10
N GLY A 435 -0.80 6.04 -9.01
CA GLY A 435 -1.76 6.88 -9.75
C GLY A 435 -2.11 6.39 -11.15
N GLU A 436 -2.86 7.22 -11.90
CA GLU A 436 -3.51 6.89 -13.19
C GLU A 436 -2.57 6.30 -14.25
N PHE A 437 -1.35 6.80 -14.35
CA PHE A 437 -0.40 6.32 -15.35
C PHE A 437 0.42 5.10 -14.92
N ALA A 438 0.33 4.72 -13.64
CA ALA A 438 0.85 3.46 -13.12
C ALA A 438 -0.25 2.39 -12.99
N GLU A 439 -1.43 2.63 -13.57
CA GLU A 439 -2.52 1.66 -13.59
C GLU A 439 -2.09 0.35 -14.25
N THR A 440 -2.30 -0.74 -13.52
CA THR A 440 -2.32 -2.10 -14.04
C THR A 440 -3.76 -2.54 -14.17
N GLY A 441 -4.09 -3.32 -15.18
CA GLY A 441 -5.48 -3.67 -15.42
C GLY A 441 -5.69 -4.30 -16.79
N ILE A 442 -6.96 -4.34 -17.19
CA ILE A 442 -7.35 -4.86 -18.49
C ILE A 442 -8.66 -4.25 -18.99
N MET A 443 -8.68 -3.95 -20.27
CA MET A 443 -9.92 -3.58 -20.97
C MET A 443 -10.76 -4.83 -21.26
N GLY A 444 -12.03 -4.76 -20.93
CA GLY A 444 -13.00 -5.79 -21.30
C GLY A 444 -13.36 -5.71 -22.78
N LYS A 445 -13.50 -6.87 -23.42
CA LYS A 445 -14.01 -7.02 -24.79
C LYS A 445 -15.54 -7.01 -24.77
N GLY A 446 -16.14 -6.42 -25.80
CA GLY A 446 -17.59 -6.29 -25.96
C GLY A 446 -18.16 -5.05 -25.29
N SER A 447 -19.23 -4.51 -25.87
CA SER A 447 -19.89 -3.31 -25.37
C SER A 447 -20.68 -3.58 -24.09
N LEU A 448 -20.64 -2.65 -23.13
CA LEU A 448 -21.55 -2.63 -21.98
C LEU A 448 -22.96 -2.27 -22.44
N ASP A 449 -23.68 -3.24 -22.96
CA ASP A 449 -25.05 -3.08 -23.43
C ASP A 449 -26.02 -3.07 -22.24
N CYS A 450 -25.86 -2.07 -21.36
CA CYS A 450 -26.64 -1.91 -20.12
C CYS A 450 -27.76 -0.86 -20.25
N VAL A 451 -27.94 -0.25 -21.43
CA VAL A 451 -28.95 0.80 -21.61
C VAL A 451 -30.34 0.19 -21.50
N ASN A 452 -31.05 0.60 -20.46
CA ASN A 452 -32.40 0.12 -20.14
C ASN A 452 -32.52 -1.40 -20.01
N LYS A 453 -31.42 -2.09 -19.71
CA LYS A 453 -31.39 -3.54 -19.47
C LYS A 453 -30.26 -3.94 -18.53
N TRP A 454 -30.47 -5.05 -17.85
CA TRP A 454 -29.51 -5.60 -16.90
C TRP A 454 -28.41 -6.38 -17.60
N ILE A 455 -27.17 -6.15 -17.17
CA ILE A 455 -26.00 -6.98 -17.48
C ILE A 455 -25.32 -7.40 -16.18
N HIS A 456 -24.63 -8.54 -16.19
CA HIS A 456 -23.82 -9.00 -15.07
C HIS A 456 -22.34 -8.79 -15.37
N LEU A 457 -21.62 -8.17 -14.43
CA LEU A 457 -20.19 -7.95 -14.49
C LEU A 457 -19.51 -8.70 -13.35
N ALA A 458 -18.36 -9.31 -13.64
CA ALA A 458 -17.49 -9.82 -12.60
C ALA A 458 -16.01 -9.66 -12.94
N VAL A 459 -15.19 -9.55 -11.91
CA VAL A 459 -13.74 -9.62 -11.96
C VAL A 459 -13.27 -10.66 -10.95
N THR A 460 -12.31 -11.49 -11.33
CA THR A 460 -11.67 -12.45 -10.43
C THR A 460 -10.16 -12.34 -10.57
N GLN A 461 -9.45 -12.43 -9.45
CA GLN A 461 -7.99 -12.51 -9.42
C GLN A 461 -7.57 -13.78 -8.66
N LEU A 462 -6.92 -14.71 -9.38
CA LEU A 462 -6.32 -15.91 -8.82
C LEU A 462 -4.79 -15.83 -8.98
N GLY A 463 -4.10 -15.49 -7.89
CA GLY A 463 -2.70 -15.15 -7.92
C GLY A 463 -2.43 -13.95 -8.82
N GLU A 464 -1.61 -14.16 -9.85
CA GLU A 464 -1.30 -13.14 -10.86
C GLU A 464 -2.29 -13.12 -12.03
N ASN A 465 -3.31 -13.98 -12.08
CA ASN A 465 -4.23 -14.02 -13.21
C ASN A 465 -5.51 -13.23 -12.90
N LEU A 466 -5.73 -12.12 -13.61
CA LEU A 466 -6.97 -11.36 -13.58
C LEU A 466 -7.88 -11.80 -14.73
N THR A 467 -9.16 -12.05 -14.46
CA THR A 467 -10.17 -12.34 -15.48
C THR A 467 -11.38 -11.43 -15.31
N LEU A 468 -11.83 -10.82 -16.41
CA LEU A 468 -13.09 -10.09 -16.50
C LEU A 468 -14.17 -10.95 -17.14
N TYR A 469 -15.39 -10.80 -16.65
CA TYR A 469 -16.58 -11.47 -17.15
C TYR A 469 -17.69 -10.47 -17.47
N LEU A 470 -18.33 -10.67 -18.61
CA LEU A 470 -19.54 -9.98 -19.03
C LEU A 470 -20.62 -11.02 -19.32
N ASN A 471 -21.74 -10.96 -18.60
CA ASN A 471 -22.84 -11.94 -18.66
C ASN A 471 -22.33 -13.39 -18.55
N GLY A 472 -21.41 -13.62 -17.61
CA GLY A 472 -20.80 -14.92 -17.35
C GLY A 472 -19.74 -15.36 -18.36
N THR A 473 -19.56 -14.67 -19.48
CA THR A 473 -18.55 -15.01 -20.49
C THR A 473 -17.25 -14.24 -20.24
N VAL A 474 -16.09 -14.87 -20.44
CA VAL A 474 -14.79 -14.21 -20.33
C VAL A 474 -14.70 -13.05 -21.33
N ALA A 475 -14.52 -11.85 -20.80
CA ALA A 475 -14.37 -10.61 -21.57
C ALA A 475 -12.91 -10.16 -21.68
N GLY A 476 -12.00 -10.65 -20.82
CA GLY A 476 -10.58 -10.32 -20.88
C GLY A 476 -9.78 -11.05 -19.82
N GLN A 477 -8.49 -11.32 -20.12
CA GLN A 477 -7.53 -11.89 -19.17
C GLN A 477 -6.17 -11.21 -19.28
N THR A 478 -5.53 -10.95 -18.14
CA THR A 478 -4.16 -10.44 -18.06
C THR A 478 -3.43 -11.06 -16.88
N ASN A 479 -2.10 -10.99 -16.92
CA ASN A 479 -1.22 -11.41 -15.84
C ASN A 479 -0.65 -10.19 -15.11
N ASN A 480 -0.23 -10.37 -13.85
CA ASN A 480 0.38 -9.36 -12.97
C ASN A 480 -0.50 -8.16 -12.54
N PRO A 481 -1.81 -8.33 -12.23
CA PRO A 481 -2.60 -7.28 -11.58
C PRO A 481 -2.12 -7.03 -10.14
N MET A 482 -2.31 -5.80 -9.65
CA MET A 482 -2.03 -5.46 -8.26
C MET A 482 -3.15 -6.01 -7.35
N PRO A 483 -2.88 -6.97 -6.43
CA PRO A 483 -3.90 -7.45 -5.48
C PRO A 483 -4.30 -6.35 -4.48
N PRO A 484 -5.54 -6.38 -3.94
CA PRO A 484 -6.09 -5.28 -3.14
C PRO A 484 -5.29 -4.97 -1.87
N PHE A 485 -4.70 -5.96 -1.20
CA PHE A 485 -3.88 -5.73 0.00
C PHE A 485 -2.69 -4.79 -0.24
N ARG A 486 -2.20 -4.68 -1.49
CA ARG A 486 -1.09 -3.78 -1.83
C ARG A 486 -1.52 -2.32 -1.96
N ILE A 487 -2.81 -2.07 -2.20
CA ILE A 487 -3.38 -0.72 -2.18
C ILE A 487 -3.25 -0.13 -0.77
N GLY A 488 -3.44 -0.97 0.26
CA GLY A 488 -3.35 -0.61 1.67
C GLY A 488 -4.73 -0.32 2.27
N ASN A 489 -4.76 0.51 3.31
CA ASN A 489 -6.01 0.97 3.90
C ASN A 489 -6.71 1.93 2.93
N THR A 490 -7.94 1.61 2.54
CA THR A 490 -8.75 2.46 1.67
C THR A 490 -9.73 3.29 2.49
N THR A 491 -9.62 4.62 2.39
CA THR A 491 -10.47 5.58 3.12
C THR A 491 -11.62 6.13 2.28
N ASN A 492 -11.57 5.92 0.96
CA ASN A 492 -12.59 6.33 0.01
C ASN A 492 -13.07 5.08 -0.72
N ASN A 493 -14.16 4.48 -0.23
CA ASN A 493 -14.72 3.27 -0.84
C ASN A 493 -16.09 3.59 -1.41
N TRP A 494 -16.15 4.00 -2.68
CA TRP A 494 -17.38 4.54 -3.26
C TRP A 494 -17.95 3.67 -4.38
N LEU A 495 -19.28 3.61 -4.42
CA LEU A 495 -20.04 3.11 -5.56
C LEU A 495 -20.66 4.31 -6.30
N GLY A 496 -20.39 4.40 -7.60
CA GLY A 496 -20.95 5.40 -8.51
C GLY A 496 -20.24 6.76 -8.55
N ARG A 497 -19.05 6.88 -7.95
CA ARG A 497 -18.23 8.10 -7.92
C ARG A 497 -16.76 7.79 -8.14
N SER A 498 -16.04 8.74 -8.74
CA SER A 498 -14.58 8.73 -8.88
C SER A 498 -13.88 9.48 -7.75
N GLN A 499 -12.68 9.03 -7.39
CA GLN A 499 -11.76 9.78 -6.54
C GLN A 499 -11.08 10.96 -7.26
N PHE A 500 -11.20 11.00 -8.58
CA PHE A 500 -10.66 12.07 -9.40
C PHE A 500 -11.63 13.24 -9.47
N TYR A 501 -11.15 14.43 -9.16
CA TYR A 501 -11.84 15.69 -9.36
C TYR A 501 -10.88 16.67 -10.05
N ILE A 502 -11.26 17.17 -11.23
CA ILE A 502 -10.63 18.28 -11.99
C ILE A 502 -9.13 18.09 -12.34
N PRO A 503 -8.67 18.42 -13.57
CA PRO A 503 -9.44 18.88 -14.73
C PRO A 503 -10.18 17.74 -15.45
N PHE A 504 -9.95 16.49 -15.05
CA PHE A 504 -10.59 15.32 -15.61
C PHE A 504 -12.00 15.21 -15.01
N ASN A 505 -13.01 15.74 -15.69
CA ASN A 505 -14.41 15.68 -15.26
C ASN A 505 -14.90 14.22 -15.31
N TYR A 506 -14.81 13.49 -14.20
CA TYR A 506 -15.34 12.13 -14.07
C TYR A 506 -16.83 12.22 -13.67
N PRO A 507 -17.78 11.82 -14.55
CA PRO A 507 -19.19 11.89 -14.21
C PRO A 507 -19.58 10.85 -13.16
N TYR A 508 -20.63 11.16 -12.39
CA TYR A 508 -21.25 10.19 -11.49
C TYR A 508 -21.99 9.13 -12.31
N PHE A 509 -22.05 7.92 -11.77
CA PHE A 509 -22.79 6.83 -12.39
C PHE A 509 -24.30 7.13 -12.39
N ARG A 510 -24.96 6.87 -13.52
CA ARG A 510 -26.40 7.04 -13.71
C ARG A 510 -27.04 5.69 -14.05
N GLY A 511 -27.71 5.08 -13.08
CA GLY A 511 -28.25 3.74 -13.25
C GLY A 511 -28.58 3.03 -11.94
N LEU A 512 -28.67 1.70 -12.04
CA LEU A 512 -28.93 0.81 -10.92
C LEU A 512 -27.77 -0.19 -10.75
N ILE A 513 -27.41 -0.45 -9.49
CA ILE A 513 -26.42 -1.46 -9.10
C ILE A 513 -27.12 -2.45 -8.16
N ASP A 514 -27.20 -3.72 -8.54
CA ASP A 514 -27.87 -4.75 -7.76
C ASP A 514 -26.94 -5.93 -7.50
N GLY A 515 -27.09 -6.57 -6.33
CA GLY A 515 -26.28 -7.74 -5.96
C GLY A 515 -24.76 -7.51 -5.96
N PHE A 516 -24.29 -6.30 -5.61
CA PHE A 516 -22.86 -6.00 -5.52
C PHE A 516 -22.20 -6.82 -4.41
N LYS A 517 -21.29 -7.71 -4.79
CA LYS A 517 -20.64 -8.67 -3.89
C LYS A 517 -19.13 -8.63 -4.03
N ILE A 518 -18.44 -8.81 -2.91
CA ILE A 518 -17.00 -9.00 -2.84
C ILE A 518 -16.72 -10.33 -2.14
N TYR A 519 -15.83 -11.12 -2.71
CA TYR A 519 -15.38 -12.40 -2.19
C TYR A 519 -13.88 -12.37 -1.91
N GLN A 520 -13.46 -12.93 -0.78
CA GLN A 520 -12.11 -13.45 -0.63
C GLN A 520 -11.99 -14.70 -1.49
N GLY A 521 -10.93 -14.78 -2.30
CA GLY A 521 -10.70 -15.84 -3.28
C GLY A 521 -11.33 -15.58 -4.66
N ALA A 522 -10.72 -16.19 -5.67
CA ALA A 522 -11.23 -16.16 -7.04
C ALA A 522 -12.37 -17.17 -7.24
N LEU A 523 -13.54 -16.68 -7.63
CA LEU A 523 -14.65 -17.50 -8.11
C LEU A 523 -14.26 -18.10 -9.47
N ASN A 524 -14.62 -19.35 -9.69
CA ASN A 524 -14.47 -19.99 -10.99
C ASN A 524 -15.66 -19.69 -11.92
N GLN A 525 -15.53 -20.05 -13.19
CA GLN A 525 -16.56 -19.84 -14.22
C GLN A 525 -17.96 -20.32 -13.82
N LYS A 526 -18.05 -21.50 -13.20
CA LYS A 526 -19.33 -22.08 -12.77
C LYS A 526 -19.94 -21.23 -11.65
N GLN A 527 -19.14 -20.82 -10.68
CA GLN A 527 -19.59 -19.95 -9.60
C GLN A 527 -20.02 -18.56 -10.10
N ILE A 528 -19.36 -18.02 -11.14
CA ILE A 528 -19.82 -16.78 -11.80
C ILE A 528 -21.19 -16.98 -12.46
N HIS A 529 -21.44 -18.13 -13.08
CA HIS A 529 -22.76 -18.45 -13.64
C HIS A 529 -23.85 -18.57 -12.57
N GLU A 530 -23.52 -19.10 -11.39
CA GLU A 530 -24.47 -19.22 -10.27
C GLU A 530 -24.85 -17.86 -9.64
N LEU A 531 -24.11 -16.77 -9.94
CA LEU A 531 -24.44 -15.41 -9.49
C LEU A 531 -25.42 -14.67 -10.41
N MET A 532 -25.62 -15.17 -11.62
CA MET A 532 -26.61 -14.65 -12.56
C MET A 532 -27.96 -15.28 -12.28
#